data_AF-K2P1Z0-F1
#
_entry.id   AF-K2P1Z0-F1
#
_cell.length_a   1.000
_cell.length_b   1.000
_cell.length_c   1.000
_cell.angle_alpha   90.00
_cell.angle_beta   90.00
_cell.angle_gamma   90.00
#
_symmetry.space_group_name_H-M   'P 1'
#
loop_
_entity.id
_entity.type
_entity.pdbx_description
1 polymer ?
#
loop_
_entity_poly.entity_id
_entity_poly.type
_entity_poly.pdbx_seq_one_letter_code
_entity_poly.pdbx_strand_id
1 'polypeptide(L)'
;MVNRIGKRALTIAVADFDKCQPRPDVKKLRPSQNEGFALHNNRYSNVQIALHWMVVALIIAQWLTSDSIARTHNPLIPPSSTDLLLHSLHNYGGMVIGVLVALRIVLRLMRPVKPPAGLAAWQKQAAFLVQWGLYASLLAQAATGLATSYLTGKAAPVHAFLWNVTLTLAFAHIVAALIHIVRRDGIAERMKPRFGNRPAATPGNRKP
;
A
#
# COMPACT_ATOMS: atom_id res chain seq x y z
N MET A 1 29.43 25.24 -0.37
CA MET A 1 29.54 25.32 -1.85
C MET A 1 28.91 24.10 -2.58
N VAL A 2 27.93 23.40 -1.99
CA VAL A 2 27.35 22.14 -2.53
C VAL A 2 25.82 22.22 -2.63
N ASN A 3 25.28 23.35 -3.12
CA ASN A 3 23.82 23.49 -3.31
C ASN A 3 23.42 24.20 -4.62
N ARG A 4 24.41 24.58 -5.45
CA ARG A 4 24.17 25.28 -6.73
C ARG A 4 24.34 24.37 -7.95
N ILE A 5 25.02 23.23 -7.80
CA ILE A 5 25.28 22.26 -8.88
C ILE A 5 24.06 21.33 -9.10
N GLY A 6 23.42 20.86 -8.02
CA GLY A 6 22.25 19.97 -8.11
C GLY A 6 21.01 20.63 -8.74
N LYS A 7 20.81 21.94 -8.54
CA LYS A 7 19.69 22.68 -9.17
C LYS A 7 19.90 22.94 -10.66
N ARG A 8 21.14 23.08 -11.14
CA ARG A 8 21.45 23.27 -12.57
C ARG A 8 21.35 21.98 -13.38
N ALA A 9 21.71 20.84 -12.79
CA ALA A 9 21.57 19.54 -13.44
C ALA A 9 20.10 19.17 -13.71
N LEU A 10 19.18 19.56 -12.81
CA LEU A 10 17.75 19.27 -12.95
C LEU A 10 17.05 20.15 -14.00
N THR A 11 17.52 21.38 -14.24
CA THR A 11 16.95 22.29 -15.26
C THR A 11 17.41 21.92 -16.68
N ILE A 12 18.65 21.45 -16.86
CA ILE A 12 19.18 21.08 -18.19
C ILE A 12 18.54 19.78 -18.69
N ALA A 13 18.24 18.82 -17.81
CA ALA A 13 17.64 17.54 -18.19
C ALA A 13 16.17 17.64 -18.67
N VAL A 14 15.44 18.71 -18.29
CA VAL A 14 14.03 18.89 -18.68
C VAL A 14 13.89 19.71 -19.97
N ALA A 15 14.86 20.56 -20.31
CA ALA A 15 14.80 21.41 -21.50
C ALA A 15 15.18 20.70 -22.81
N ASP A 16 15.91 19.59 -22.73
CA ASP A 16 16.46 18.89 -23.91
C ASP A 16 15.60 17.70 -24.38
N PHE A 17 14.63 17.25 -23.57
CA PHE A 17 13.78 16.11 -23.91
C PHE A 17 12.69 16.45 -24.96
N ASP A 18 12.36 17.74 -25.12
CA ASP A 18 11.27 18.20 -25.98
C ASP A 18 11.69 18.40 -27.46
N LYS A 19 12.99 18.38 -27.77
CA LYS A 19 13.51 18.75 -29.10
C LYS A 19 13.99 17.60 -29.99
N CYS A 20 14.00 16.35 -29.50
CA CYS A 20 14.61 15.23 -30.22
C CYS A 20 13.72 13.97 -30.36
N GLN A 21 12.40 14.13 -30.41
CA GLN A 21 11.51 13.02 -30.80
C GLN A 21 10.95 13.24 -32.21
N PRO A 22 11.39 12.46 -33.23
CA PRO A 22 10.71 12.44 -34.51
C PRO A 22 9.27 11.97 -34.31
N ARG A 23 8.29 12.67 -34.90
CA ARG A 23 6.88 12.25 -34.85
C ARG A 23 6.78 10.87 -35.53
N PRO A 24 6.35 9.81 -34.82
CA PRO A 24 6.17 8.52 -35.46
C PRO A 24 5.06 8.62 -36.50
N ASP A 25 5.32 8.07 -37.70
CA ASP A 25 4.31 7.90 -38.74
C ASP A 25 3.21 6.95 -38.22
N VAL A 26 2.08 7.55 -37.83
CA VAL A 26 0.92 6.88 -37.23
C VAL A 26 0.30 5.86 -38.19
N LYS A 27 0.64 5.91 -39.48
CA LYS A 27 0.05 5.05 -40.52
C LYS A 27 0.65 3.64 -40.59
N LYS A 28 1.71 3.34 -39.81
CA LYS A 28 2.42 2.04 -39.88
C LYS A 28 2.42 1.20 -38.60
N LEU A 29 1.75 1.64 -37.53
CA LEU A 29 1.63 0.85 -36.30
C LEU A 29 0.56 -0.23 -36.47
N ARG A 30 0.97 -1.44 -36.88
CA ARG A 30 0.16 -2.63 -36.64
C ARG A 30 0.03 -2.77 -35.12
N PRO A 31 -1.17 -2.94 -34.54
CA PRO A 31 -1.33 -3.21 -33.11
C PRO A 31 -0.93 -4.67 -32.82
N SER A 32 0.33 -5.01 -33.08
CA SER A 32 0.84 -6.37 -32.96
C SER A 32 1.47 -6.56 -31.58
N GLN A 33 0.70 -7.15 -30.66
CA GLN A 33 1.16 -7.93 -29.50
C GLN A 33 1.91 -7.18 -28.37
N ASN A 34 2.64 -6.10 -28.68
CA ASN A 34 3.37 -5.28 -27.71
C ASN A 34 2.43 -4.38 -26.88
N GLU A 35 1.28 -3.99 -27.43
CA GLU A 35 0.24 -3.31 -26.64
C GLU A 35 -0.38 -4.26 -25.61
N GLY A 36 -0.53 -5.55 -25.92
CA GLY A 36 -0.98 -6.56 -24.96
C GLY A 36 -0.03 -6.70 -23.76
N PHE A 37 1.28 -6.65 -23.99
CA PHE A 37 2.30 -6.69 -22.93
C PHE A 37 2.41 -5.36 -22.16
N ALA A 38 2.32 -4.23 -22.86
CA ALA A 38 2.37 -2.89 -22.25
C ALA A 38 1.10 -2.54 -21.45
N LEU A 39 -0.09 -2.99 -21.88
CA LEU A 39 -1.35 -2.87 -21.14
C LEU A 39 -1.37 -3.75 -19.88
N HIS A 40 -0.58 -4.82 -19.85
CA HIS A 40 -0.45 -5.70 -18.68
C HIS A 40 0.39 -5.06 -17.55
N ASN A 41 1.25 -4.10 -17.86
CA ASN A 41 2.16 -3.44 -16.92
C ASN A 41 1.55 -2.29 -16.11
N ASN A 42 0.23 -2.09 -16.20
CA ASN A 42 -0.45 -0.97 -15.54
C ASN A 42 -1.42 -1.39 -14.43
N ARG A 43 -1.34 -2.63 -13.94
CA ARG A 43 -2.24 -3.17 -12.91
C ARG A 43 -1.46 -3.85 -11.79
N TYR A 44 -2.01 -3.80 -10.58
CA TYR A 44 -1.52 -4.59 -9.46
C TYR A 44 -1.79 -6.08 -9.72
N SER A 45 -0.86 -6.93 -9.31
CA SER A 45 -1.05 -8.38 -9.34
C SER A 45 -2.09 -8.80 -8.30
N ASN A 46 -2.74 -9.96 -8.51
CA ASN A 46 -3.68 -10.50 -7.53
C ASN A 46 -3.04 -10.68 -6.14
N VAL A 47 -1.74 -10.99 -6.07
CA VAL A 47 -0.99 -11.08 -4.81
C VAL A 47 -0.87 -9.72 -4.13
N GLN A 48 -0.55 -8.66 -4.87
CA GLN A 48 -0.50 -7.29 -4.32
C GLN A 48 -1.86 -6.83 -3.77
N ILE A 49 -2.94 -7.21 -4.44
CA ILE A 49 -4.32 -6.92 -4.01
C ILE A 49 -4.67 -7.75 -2.78
N ALA A 50 -4.43 -9.06 -2.80
CA ALA A 50 -4.72 -9.95 -1.67
C ALA A 50 -3.99 -9.49 -0.39
N LEU A 51 -2.68 -9.23 -0.49
CA LEU A 51 -1.90 -8.70 0.64
C LEU A 51 -2.44 -7.36 1.16
N HIS A 52 -3.06 -6.54 0.30
CA HIS A 52 -3.59 -5.24 0.71
C HIS A 52 -4.79 -5.45 1.62
N TRP A 53 -5.75 -6.24 1.14
CA TRP A 53 -6.99 -6.50 1.86
C TRP A 53 -6.77 -7.35 3.11
N MET A 54 -5.80 -8.27 3.10
CA MET A 54 -5.38 -8.98 4.32
C MET A 54 -4.88 -8.00 5.39
N VAL A 55 -3.99 -7.06 5.02
CA VAL A 55 -3.50 -6.06 5.98
C VAL A 55 -4.64 -5.15 6.46
N VAL A 56 -5.55 -4.71 5.58
CA VAL A 56 -6.71 -3.90 5.97
C VAL A 56 -7.60 -4.66 6.97
N ALA A 57 -7.95 -5.92 6.68
CA ALA A 57 -8.77 -6.74 7.56
C ALA A 57 -8.10 -6.97 8.92
N LEU A 58 -6.78 -7.24 8.92
CA LEU A 58 -6.03 -7.42 10.15
C LEU A 58 -5.94 -6.13 10.96
N ILE A 59 -5.75 -4.95 10.34
CA ILE A 59 -5.77 -3.67 11.06
C ILE A 59 -7.12 -3.44 11.74
N ILE A 60 -8.24 -3.76 11.08
CA ILE A 60 -9.56 -3.68 11.70
C ILE A 60 -9.65 -4.62 12.90
N ALA A 61 -9.19 -5.87 12.76
CA ALA A 61 -9.16 -6.81 13.87
C ALA A 61 -8.29 -6.32 15.04
N GLN A 62 -7.13 -5.72 14.77
CA GLN A 62 -6.26 -5.14 15.80
C GLN A 62 -6.93 -4.00 16.56
N TRP A 63 -7.69 -3.15 15.86
CA TRP A 63 -8.42 -2.08 16.50
C TRP A 63 -9.54 -2.62 17.41
N LEU A 64 -10.25 -3.66 16.98
CA LEU A 64 -11.29 -4.31 17.80
C LEU A 64 -10.72 -5.04 19.02
N THR A 65 -9.46 -5.48 18.97
CA THR A 65 -8.81 -6.17 20.10
C THR A 65 -8.01 -5.24 21.00
N SER A 66 -7.79 -3.97 20.66
CA SER A 66 -6.83 -3.12 21.39
C SER A 66 -7.20 -2.88 22.86
N ASP A 67 -8.49 -2.80 23.18
CA ASP A 67 -8.94 -2.50 24.54
C ASP A 67 -8.60 -3.62 25.54
N SER A 68 -8.42 -4.86 25.05
CA SER A 68 -8.02 -5.96 25.94
C SER A 68 -6.60 -5.78 26.46
N ILE A 69 -5.73 -5.03 25.75
CA ILE A 69 -4.37 -4.75 26.24
C ILE A 69 -4.40 -4.04 27.59
N ALA A 70 -5.24 -3.01 27.72
CA ALA A 70 -5.38 -2.26 28.97
C ALA A 70 -6.05 -3.10 30.07
N ARG A 71 -7.05 -3.91 29.72
CA ARG A 71 -7.72 -4.79 30.70
C ARG A 71 -6.81 -5.91 31.21
N THR A 72 -5.96 -6.48 30.34
CA THR A 72 -4.99 -7.52 30.73
C THR A 72 -3.92 -7.01 31.70
N HIS A 73 -3.52 -5.75 31.60
CA HIS A 73 -2.49 -5.16 32.45
C HIS A 73 -3.05 -4.29 33.57
N ASN A 74 -4.34 -4.42 33.88
CA ASN A 74 -4.96 -3.65 34.96
C ASN A 74 -4.46 -4.16 36.33
N PRO A 75 -3.91 -3.31 37.21
CA PRO A 75 -3.37 -3.74 38.50
C PRO A 75 -4.44 -4.04 39.55
N LEU A 76 -5.69 -3.66 39.30
CA LEU A 76 -6.80 -3.75 40.26
C LEU A 76 -7.77 -4.88 39.94
N ILE A 77 -7.92 -5.24 38.66
CA ILE A 77 -8.91 -6.19 38.17
C ILE A 77 -8.21 -7.29 37.37
N PRO A 78 -8.29 -8.56 37.78
CA PRO A 78 -7.69 -9.66 37.03
C PRO A 78 -8.38 -9.83 35.66
N PRO A 79 -7.65 -10.20 34.60
CA PRO A 79 -8.23 -10.37 33.28
C PRO A 79 -9.16 -11.58 33.18
N SER A 80 -10.20 -11.44 32.36
CA SER A 80 -11.01 -12.59 31.95
C SER A 80 -10.26 -13.47 30.93
N SER A 81 -10.70 -14.72 30.74
CA SER A 81 -10.17 -15.59 29.67
C SER A 81 -10.32 -14.97 28.28
N THR A 82 -11.40 -14.22 28.06
CA THR A 82 -11.63 -13.48 26.81
C THR A 82 -10.60 -12.36 26.63
N ASP A 83 -10.24 -11.63 27.68
CA ASP A 83 -9.21 -10.60 27.60
C ASP A 83 -7.85 -11.19 27.23
N LEU A 84 -7.48 -12.34 27.82
CA LEU A 84 -6.24 -13.05 27.49
C LEU A 84 -6.22 -13.51 26.03
N LEU A 85 -7.35 -14.02 25.51
CA LEU A 85 -7.47 -14.41 24.10
C LEU A 85 -7.33 -13.20 23.18
N LEU A 86 -8.09 -12.13 23.42
CA LEU A 86 -8.04 -10.91 22.59
C LEU A 86 -6.66 -10.25 22.65
N HIS A 87 -6.03 -10.24 23.82
CA HIS A 87 -4.65 -9.77 24.00
C HIS A 87 -3.68 -10.59 23.13
N SER A 88 -3.81 -11.92 23.15
CA SER A 88 -2.98 -12.81 22.33
C SER A 88 -3.19 -12.57 20.83
N LEU A 89 -4.45 -12.43 20.40
CA LEU A 89 -4.80 -12.12 19.00
C LEU A 89 -4.26 -10.74 18.57
N HIS A 90 -4.30 -9.75 19.45
CA HIS A 90 -3.67 -8.46 19.21
C HIS A 90 -2.15 -8.63 19.04
N ASN A 91 -1.48 -9.21 20.04
CA ASN A 91 -0.03 -9.36 20.05
C ASN A 91 0.51 -10.09 18.81
N TYR A 92 0.03 -11.31 18.53
CA TYR A 92 0.51 -12.09 17.38
C TYR A 92 -0.01 -11.55 16.05
N GLY A 93 -1.23 -11.01 16.01
CA GLY A 93 -1.76 -10.36 14.81
C GLY A 93 -0.94 -9.15 14.38
N GLY A 94 -0.48 -8.34 15.33
CA GLY A 94 0.44 -7.22 15.07
C GLY A 94 1.76 -7.66 14.43
N MET A 95 2.33 -8.80 14.86
CA MET A 95 3.56 -9.35 14.26
C MET A 95 3.32 -9.85 12.84
N VAL A 96 2.18 -10.53 12.61
CA VAL A 96 1.78 -10.97 11.26
C VAL A 96 1.62 -9.76 10.33
N ILE A 97 0.99 -8.68 10.79
CA ILE A 97 0.89 -7.42 10.01
C ILE A 97 2.28 -6.91 9.64
N GLY A 98 3.23 -6.89 10.59
CA GLY A 98 4.61 -6.45 10.34
C GLY A 98 5.26 -7.23 9.18
N VAL A 99 5.15 -8.56 9.20
CA VAL A 99 5.66 -9.44 8.13
C VAL A 99 4.96 -9.16 6.80
N LEU A 100 3.63 -9.06 6.79
CA LEU A 100 2.87 -8.81 5.56
C LEU A 100 3.17 -7.44 4.96
N VAL A 101 3.35 -6.40 5.79
CA VAL A 101 3.74 -5.06 5.34
C VAL A 101 5.15 -5.08 4.76
N ALA A 102 6.10 -5.76 5.40
CA ALA A 102 7.45 -5.94 4.85
C ALA A 102 7.40 -6.63 3.46
N LEU A 103 6.63 -7.71 3.33
CA LEU A 103 6.41 -8.38 2.05
C LEU A 103 5.78 -7.45 1.01
N ARG A 104 4.81 -6.61 1.40
CA ARG A 104 4.20 -5.61 0.50
C ARG A 104 5.22 -4.60 0.00
N ILE A 105 6.13 -4.13 0.85
CA ILE A 105 7.19 -3.19 0.48
C ILE A 105 8.15 -3.86 -0.52
N VAL A 106 8.63 -5.06 -0.20
CA VAL A 106 9.50 -5.84 -1.11
C VAL A 106 8.81 -6.03 -2.47
N LEU A 107 7.55 -6.45 -2.48
CA LEU A 107 6.81 -6.67 -3.72
C LEU A 107 6.56 -5.37 -4.51
N ARG A 108 6.34 -4.24 -3.83
CA ARG A 108 6.21 -2.92 -4.45
C ARG A 108 7.51 -2.46 -5.12
N LEU A 109 8.65 -2.73 -4.49
CA LEU A 109 9.97 -2.43 -5.02
C LEU A 109 10.33 -3.33 -6.21
N MET A 110 10.02 -4.63 -6.12
CA MET A 110 10.27 -5.60 -7.20
C MET A 110 9.31 -5.44 -8.39
N ARG A 111 8.08 -4.96 -8.15
CA ARG A 111 7.06 -4.77 -9.19
C ARG A 111 6.46 -3.36 -9.14
N PRO A 112 7.23 -2.33 -9.53
CA PRO A 112 6.74 -0.95 -9.57
C PRO A 112 5.56 -0.83 -10.54
N VAL A 113 4.52 -0.14 -10.10
CA VAL A 113 3.34 0.14 -10.92
C VAL A 113 3.39 1.60 -11.35
N LYS A 114 3.27 1.86 -12.65
CA LYS A 114 3.30 3.23 -13.17
C LYS A 114 2.12 4.05 -12.60
N PRO A 115 2.38 5.30 -12.15
CA PRO A 115 1.31 6.22 -11.80
C PRO A 115 0.40 6.47 -13.01
N PRO A 116 -0.91 6.70 -12.79
CA PRO A 116 -1.82 7.14 -13.84
C PRO A 116 -1.29 8.39 -14.56
N ALA A 117 -1.49 8.43 -15.88
CA ALA A 117 -1.19 9.61 -16.68
C ALA A 117 -2.11 10.78 -16.27
N GLY A 118 -1.63 12.01 -16.43
CA GLY A 118 -2.44 13.21 -16.17
C GLY A 118 -2.55 13.67 -14.70
N LEU A 119 -1.96 12.96 -13.74
CA LEU A 119 -1.91 13.45 -12.35
C LEU A 119 -0.98 14.67 -12.20
N ALA A 120 -1.46 15.70 -11.50
CA ALA A 120 -0.65 16.86 -11.14
C ALA A 120 0.52 16.45 -10.23
N ALA A 121 1.62 17.21 -10.28
CA ALA A 121 2.85 16.88 -9.54
C ALA A 121 2.61 16.75 -8.02
N TRP A 122 1.81 17.65 -7.44
CA TRP A 122 1.48 17.62 -6.01
C TRP A 122 0.66 16.37 -5.61
N GLN A 123 -0.21 15.87 -6.49
CA GLN A 123 -0.99 14.65 -6.23
C GLN A 123 -0.08 13.42 -6.19
N LYS A 124 0.89 13.34 -7.09
CA LYS A 124 1.90 12.27 -7.11
C LYS A 124 2.74 12.30 -5.83
N GLN A 125 3.18 13.50 -5.42
CA GLN A 125 3.96 13.66 -4.19
C GLN A 125 3.13 13.32 -2.94
N ALA A 126 1.88 13.78 -2.83
CA ALA A 126 1.00 13.46 -1.72
C ALA A 126 0.73 11.95 -1.62
N ALA A 127 0.43 11.29 -2.76
CA ALA A 127 0.24 9.86 -2.80
C ALA A 127 1.50 9.08 -2.38
N PHE A 128 2.68 9.55 -2.79
CA PHE A 128 3.95 8.98 -2.34
C PHE A 128 4.11 9.10 -0.82
N LEU A 129 3.95 10.30 -0.26
CA LEU A 129 4.13 10.58 1.16
C LEU A 129 3.16 9.78 2.03
N VAL A 130 1.87 9.75 1.68
CA VAL A 130 0.86 8.99 2.44
C VAL A 130 1.15 7.50 2.41
N GLN A 131 1.48 6.94 1.23
CA GLN A 131 1.70 5.50 1.11
C GLN A 131 2.99 5.04 1.80
N TRP A 132 4.09 5.77 1.63
CA TRP A 132 5.35 5.45 2.32
C TRP A 132 5.27 5.76 3.81
N GLY A 133 4.55 6.80 4.20
CA GLY A 133 4.22 7.09 5.59
C GLY A 133 3.47 5.94 6.25
N LEU A 134 2.43 5.40 5.59
CA LEU A 134 1.68 4.23 6.09
C LEU A 134 2.57 2.99 6.24
N TYR A 135 3.47 2.74 5.28
CA TYR A 135 4.42 1.62 5.41
C TYR A 135 5.34 1.79 6.61
N ALA A 136 5.92 2.98 6.78
CA ALA A 136 6.81 3.29 7.89
C ALA A 136 6.07 3.22 9.23
N SER A 137 4.87 3.80 9.33
CA SER A 137 4.10 3.81 10.58
C SER A 137 3.66 2.41 10.99
N LEU A 138 3.18 1.59 10.05
CA LEU A 138 2.76 0.21 10.35
C LEU A 138 3.94 -0.68 10.77
N LEU A 139 5.10 -0.56 10.11
CA LEU A 139 6.31 -1.29 10.52
C LEU A 139 6.81 -0.83 11.90
N ALA A 140 6.84 0.47 12.15
CA ALA A 140 7.23 1.02 13.44
C ALA A 140 6.26 0.57 14.56
N GLN A 141 4.96 0.54 14.28
CA GLN A 141 3.95 0.10 15.23
C GLN A 141 4.09 -1.40 15.55
N ALA A 142 4.33 -2.24 14.55
CA ALA A 142 4.60 -3.66 14.75
C ALA A 142 5.89 -3.90 15.55
N ALA A 143 6.97 -3.16 15.24
CA ALA A 143 8.24 -3.28 15.95
C ALA A 143 8.14 -2.83 17.41
N THR A 144 7.48 -1.71 17.68
CA THR A 144 7.26 -1.20 19.04
C THR A 144 6.29 -2.08 19.84
N GLY A 145 5.30 -2.71 19.19
CA GLY A 145 4.43 -3.70 19.81
C GLY A 145 5.21 -4.94 20.25
N LEU A 146 6.02 -5.51 19.34
CA LEU A 146 6.91 -6.63 19.65
C LEU A 146 7.89 -6.29 20.79
N ALA A 147 8.47 -5.08 20.75
CA ALA A 147 9.35 -4.61 21.81
C ALA A 147 8.60 -4.49 23.14
N THR A 148 7.39 -3.94 23.15
CA THR A 148 6.56 -3.83 24.36
C THR A 148 6.29 -5.21 24.98
N SER A 149 5.98 -6.21 24.14
CA SER A 149 5.60 -7.54 24.61
C SER A 149 6.78 -8.41 25.07
N TYR A 150 7.98 -8.24 24.51
CA TYR A 150 9.09 -9.17 24.75
C TYR A 150 10.42 -8.55 25.14
N LEU A 151 10.62 -7.24 24.96
CA LEU A 151 11.90 -6.58 25.18
C LEU A 151 11.84 -5.53 26.29
N THR A 152 10.91 -4.59 26.21
CA THR A 152 10.77 -3.48 27.17
C THR A 152 9.40 -2.82 27.12
N GLY A 153 8.73 -2.73 28.28
CA GLY A 153 7.46 -2.00 28.42
C GLY A 153 7.57 -0.49 28.15
N LYS A 154 8.79 0.08 28.11
CA LYS A 154 9.02 1.50 27.79
C LYS A 154 8.61 1.87 26.35
N ALA A 155 8.44 0.89 25.46
CA ALA A 155 7.97 1.11 24.10
C ALA A 155 6.44 1.34 24.00
N ALA A 156 5.68 1.03 25.06
CA ALA A 156 4.21 1.10 25.04
C ALA A 156 3.65 2.50 24.69
N PRO A 157 4.17 3.62 25.25
CA PRO A 157 3.68 4.95 24.88
C PRO A 157 3.96 5.29 23.41
N VAL A 158 5.09 4.83 22.87
CA VAL A 158 5.45 5.04 21.46
C VAL A 158 4.51 4.24 20.55
N HIS A 159 4.21 2.99 20.91
CA HIS A 159 3.24 2.17 20.20
C HIS A 159 1.86 2.83 20.15
N ALA A 160 1.36 3.33 21.29
CA ALA A 160 0.09 4.04 21.37
C ALA A 160 0.09 5.34 20.55
N PHE A 161 1.19 6.10 20.55
CA PHE A 161 1.34 7.29 19.73
C PHE A 161 1.32 6.98 18.23
N LEU A 162 2.01 5.92 17.80
CA LEU A 162 2.08 5.50 16.40
C LEU A 162 0.70 5.14 15.84
N TRP A 163 -0.23 4.68 16.69
CA TRP A 163 -1.61 4.43 16.27
C TRP A 163 -2.31 5.69 15.77
N ASN A 164 -2.12 6.83 16.44
CA ASN A 164 -2.70 8.10 16.00
C ASN A 164 -2.12 8.57 14.66
N VAL A 165 -0.82 8.34 14.45
CA VAL A 165 -0.15 8.63 13.17
C VAL A 165 -0.72 7.74 12.06
N THR A 166 -0.83 6.44 12.32
CA THR A 166 -1.40 5.46 11.38
C THR A 166 -2.84 5.80 11.02
N LEU A 167 -3.68 6.15 12.01
CA LEU A 167 -5.06 6.57 11.79
C LEU A 167 -5.15 7.82 10.91
N THR A 168 -4.32 8.83 11.18
CA THR A 168 -4.30 10.07 10.40
C THR A 168 -3.95 9.79 8.93
N LEU A 169 -2.91 8.99 8.69
CA LEU A 169 -2.49 8.63 7.34
C LEU A 169 -3.52 7.70 6.64
N ALA A 170 -4.13 6.78 7.39
CA ALA A 170 -5.15 5.88 6.87
C ALA A 170 -6.41 6.66 6.48
N PHE A 171 -6.83 7.63 7.30
CA PHE A 171 -7.92 8.53 6.97
C PHE A 171 -7.64 9.31 5.70
N ALA A 172 -6.47 9.96 5.59
CA ALA A 172 -6.08 10.66 4.37
C ALA A 172 -6.06 9.74 3.13
N HIS A 173 -5.60 8.50 3.30
CA HIS A 173 -5.60 7.48 2.26
C HIS A 173 -7.02 7.09 1.81
N ILE A 174 -7.94 6.86 2.76
CA ILE A 174 -9.33 6.49 2.48
C ILE A 174 -10.06 7.65 1.81
N VAL A 175 -9.91 8.88 2.32
CA VAL A 175 -10.50 10.09 1.70
C VAL A 175 -10.01 10.24 0.26
N ALA A 176 -8.71 10.08 0.01
CA ALA A 176 -8.17 10.11 -1.35
C ALA A 176 -8.79 9.01 -2.23
N ALA A 177 -8.91 7.77 -1.73
CA ALA A 177 -9.55 6.68 -2.46
C ALA A 177 -11.01 6.99 -2.79
N LEU A 178 -11.78 7.55 -1.86
CA LEU A 178 -13.16 7.97 -2.06
C LEU A 178 -13.26 9.08 -3.12
N ILE A 179 -12.40 10.09 -3.05
CA ILE A 179 -12.33 11.15 -4.07
C ILE A 179 -12.09 10.55 -5.47
N HIS A 180 -11.17 9.57 -5.59
CA HIS A 180 -10.90 8.88 -6.85
C HIS A 180 -12.06 8.00 -7.33
N ILE A 181 -12.82 7.39 -6.41
CA ILE A 181 -14.06 6.68 -6.74
C ILE A 181 -15.09 7.65 -7.33
N VAL A 182 -15.27 8.82 -6.71
CA VAL A 182 -16.22 9.85 -7.18
C VAL A 182 -15.77 10.44 -8.52
N ARG A 183 -14.47 10.68 -8.70
CA ARG A 183 -13.88 11.18 -9.96
C ARG A 183 -13.86 10.16 -11.10
N ARG A 184 -14.15 8.88 -10.81
CA ARG A 184 -14.23 7.79 -11.79
C ARG A 184 -12.96 7.65 -12.66
N ASP A 185 -11.80 8.02 -12.12
CA ASP A 185 -10.52 8.00 -12.83
C ASP A 185 -9.84 6.61 -12.88
N GLY A 186 -10.54 5.58 -12.41
CA GLY A 186 -10.09 4.19 -12.43
C GLY A 186 -8.96 3.88 -11.44
N ILE A 187 -8.52 4.83 -10.60
CA ILE A 187 -7.42 4.61 -9.65
C ILE A 187 -7.84 3.62 -8.56
N ALA A 188 -9.00 3.84 -7.95
CA ALA A 188 -9.52 2.97 -6.89
C ALA A 188 -9.88 1.56 -7.41
N GLU A 189 -10.29 1.45 -8.67
CA GLU A 189 -10.63 0.18 -9.33
C GLU A 189 -9.43 -0.78 -9.40
N ARG A 190 -8.20 -0.26 -9.37
CA ARG A 190 -6.97 -1.08 -9.45
C ARG A 190 -6.70 -1.89 -8.19
N MET A 191 -7.38 -1.60 -7.08
CA MET A 191 -7.24 -2.32 -5.81
C MET A 191 -8.48 -3.14 -5.44
N LYS A 192 -9.52 -3.24 -6.27
CA LYS A 192 -10.69 -4.06 -5.93
C LYS A 192 -10.36 -5.56 -5.90
N PRO A 193 -10.82 -6.32 -4.89
CA PRO A 193 -10.71 -7.77 -4.91
C PRO A 193 -11.40 -8.32 -6.16
N ARG A 194 -10.73 -9.20 -6.90
CA ARG A 194 -11.34 -9.96 -7.98
C ARG A 194 -11.76 -11.32 -7.44
N PHE A 195 -13.03 -11.44 -7.08
CA PHE A 195 -13.65 -12.75 -6.91
C PHE A 195 -13.74 -13.38 -8.30
N GLY A 196 -13.12 -14.55 -8.48
CA GLY A 196 -12.80 -15.08 -9.80
C GLY A 196 -14.02 -15.50 -10.61
N ASN A 197 -14.23 -14.83 -11.75
CA ASN A 197 -14.78 -15.46 -12.94
C ASN A 197 -13.64 -15.59 -13.93
N ARG A 198 -13.00 -16.77 -13.99
CA ARG A 198 -12.28 -17.15 -15.20
C ARG A 198 -13.36 -17.43 -16.25
N PRO A 199 -13.43 -16.70 -17.38
CA PRO A 199 -14.26 -17.16 -18.49
C PRO A 199 -13.80 -18.58 -18.83
N ALA A 200 -14.75 -19.51 -18.92
CA ALA A 200 -14.48 -20.85 -19.43
C ALA A 200 -13.70 -20.70 -20.74
N ALA A 201 -12.61 -21.43 -20.88
CA ALA A 201 -11.86 -21.47 -22.13
C ALA A 201 -12.85 -21.81 -23.25
N THR A 202 -13.06 -20.88 -24.18
CA THR A 202 -13.84 -21.15 -25.39
C THR A 202 -13.20 -22.37 -26.05
N PRO A 203 -13.92 -23.48 -26.26
CA PRO A 203 -13.36 -24.63 -26.95
C PRO A 203 -12.90 -24.15 -28.33
N GLY A 204 -11.58 -24.17 -28.52
CA GLY A 204 -10.96 -23.80 -29.79
C GLY A 204 -11.56 -24.66 -30.88
N ASN A 205 -12.12 -23.98 -31.88
CA ASN A 205 -12.64 -24.50 -33.12
C ASN A 205 -11.59 -25.42 -33.78
N ARG A 206 -11.63 -26.71 -33.48
CA ARG A 206 -10.89 -27.73 -34.23
C ARG A 206 -11.62 -27.87 -35.56
N LYS A 207 -11.07 -27.26 -36.62
CA LYS A 207 -11.52 -27.54 -37.98
C LYS A 207 -11.21 -29.02 -38.31
N PRO A 208 -12.10 -29.68 -39.07
CA PRO A 208 -11.91 -31.06 -39.50
C PRO A 208 -10.69 -31.21 -40.43
#